data_AF-W4LWE0-F1
#
_entry.id   AF-W4LWE0-F1
#
_cell.length_a   1.000
_cell.length_b   1.000
_cell.length_c   1.000
_cell.angle_alpha   90.00
_cell.angle_beta   90.00
_cell.angle_gamma   90.00
#
_symmetry.space_group_name_H-M   'P 1'
#
loop_
_entity.id
_entity.type
_entity.pdbx_description
1 polymer ?
#
loop_
_entity_poly.entity_id
_entity_poly.type
_entity_poly.pdbx_seq_one_letter_code
_entity_poly.pdbx_strand_id
1 'polypeptide(L)'
;MIPGFEGGQMPLQRRLPKRGFKNIFKVHYQVVNVADLEDFEAGTVVTPEVLKTQGKIKSLRRPVKILGNGELSKSLTIRADQFSQCAKQKIVAAGGSAEETSA
;
A
#
# COMPACT_ATOMS: atom_id res chain seq x y z
N MET A 1 30.41 -22.99 16.84
CA MET A 1 29.11 -23.47 17.36
C MET A 1 28.07 -23.25 16.27
N ILE A 2 27.29 -24.26 15.89
CA ILE A 2 26.33 -24.16 14.77
C ILE A 2 25.11 -23.35 15.25
N PRO A 3 24.63 -22.35 14.48
CA PRO A 3 23.40 -21.64 14.82
C PRO A 3 22.22 -22.61 15.02
N GLY A 4 21.57 -22.57 16.18
CA GLY A 4 20.47 -23.47 16.55
C GLY A 4 20.85 -24.69 17.40
N PHE A 5 22.13 -24.86 17.76
CA PHE A 5 22.56 -25.87 18.74
C PHE A 5 22.49 -25.31 20.17
N GLU A 6 21.58 -25.84 21.00
CA GLU A 6 21.36 -25.44 22.40
C GLU A 6 22.00 -26.43 23.39
N GLY A 7 23.21 -26.94 23.10
CA GLY A 7 23.98 -27.73 24.07
C GLY A 7 23.34 -29.08 24.47
N GLY A 8 22.52 -29.68 23.61
CA GLY A 8 21.79 -30.93 23.89
C GLY A 8 20.32 -30.73 24.27
N GLN A 9 19.89 -29.49 24.51
CA GLN A 9 18.47 -29.16 24.62
C GLN A 9 17.79 -29.24 23.24
N MET A 10 16.50 -29.61 23.19
CA MET A 10 15.75 -29.61 21.93
C MET A 10 15.69 -28.19 21.34
N PRO A 11 16.13 -27.93 20.10
CA PRO A 11 16.13 -26.57 19.56
C PRO A 11 14.74 -25.92 19.55
N LEU A 12 14.66 -24.61 19.83
CA LEU A 12 13.40 -23.85 19.90
C LEU A 12 12.47 -24.08 18.69
N GLN A 13 13.03 -24.11 17.47
CA GLN A 13 12.29 -24.34 16.22
C GLN A 13 11.54 -25.68 16.16
N ARG A 14 11.94 -26.68 16.95
CA ARG A 14 11.26 -27.99 17.05
C ARG A 14 10.22 -28.03 18.17
N ARG A 15 10.31 -27.12 19.14
CA ARG A 15 9.33 -27.01 20.24
C ARG A 15 8.09 -26.22 19.84
N LEU A 16 8.25 -25.25 18.96
CA LEU A 16 7.14 -24.43 18.47
C LEU A 16 6.32 -25.18 17.40
N PRO A 17 4.98 -25.11 17.45
CA PRO A 17 4.14 -25.75 16.45
C PRO A 17 4.26 -25.02 15.10
N LYS A 18 4.20 -25.77 13.99
CA LYS A 18 4.05 -25.19 12.66
C LYS A 18 2.67 -24.53 12.56
N ARG A 19 2.61 -23.28 12.11
CA ARG A 19 1.36 -22.51 12.02
C ARG A 19 1.15 -21.95 10.60
N GLY A 20 -0.05 -22.16 10.09
CA GLY A 20 -0.53 -21.56 8.83
C GLY A 20 0.04 -22.20 7.57
N PHE A 21 -0.29 -21.58 6.43
CA PHE A 21 0.22 -21.92 5.10
C PHE A 21 0.45 -20.63 4.30
N LYS A 22 1.26 -20.71 3.24
CA LYS A 22 1.52 -19.56 2.35
C LYS A 22 0.52 -19.59 1.19
N ASN A 23 -0.34 -18.58 1.09
CA ASN A 23 -1.19 -18.38 -0.10
C ASN A 23 -0.34 -17.88 -1.29
N ILE A 24 -0.33 -18.64 -2.39
CA ILE A 24 0.39 -18.30 -3.63
C ILE A 24 -0.34 -17.26 -4.50
N PHE A 25 -1.67 -17.14 -4.35
CA PHE A 25 -2.52 -16.21 -5.11
C PHE A 25 -2.74 -14.88 -4.38
N LYS A 26 -1.95 -14.60 -3.33
CA LYS A 26 -2.08 -13.36 -2.58
C LYS A 26 -1.77 -12.17 -3.47
N VAL A 27 -2.78 -11.32 -3.71
CA VAL A 27 -2.59 -10.05 -4.41
C VAL A 27 -1.84 -9.09 -3.48
N HIS A 28 -0.72 -8.56 -3.97
CA HIS A 28 0.10 -7.61 -3.26
C HIS A 28 -0.09 -6.21 -3.84
N TYR A 29 -0.80 -5.37 -3.10
CA TYR A 29 -0.99 -3.97 -3.45
C TYR A 29 0.27 -3.16 -3.15
N GLN A 30 0.53 -2.17 -3.99
CA GLN A 30 1.45 -1.07 -3.71
C GLN A 30 0.69 -0.02 -2.94
N VAL A 31 1.23 0.35 -1.78
CA VAL A 31 0.58 1.29 -0.87
C VAL A 31 1.10 2.69 -1.12
N VAL A 32 0.19 3.64 -1.27
CA VAL A 32 0.48 5.08 -1.32
C VAL A 32 -0.40 5.76 -0.28
N ASN A 33 0.16 6.66 0.53
CA ASN A 33 -0.60 7.40 1.54
C ASN A 33 -1.07 8.74 0.99
N VAL A 34 -2.13 9.30 1.56
CA VAL A 34 -2.59 10.65 1.20
C VAL A 34 -1.53 11.73 1.43
N ALA A 35 -0.64 11.57 2.43
CA ALA A 35 0.49 12.46 2.63
C ALA A 35 1.41 12.55 1.39
N ASP A 36 1.64 11.41 0.71
CA ASP A 36 2.50 11.35 -0.46
C ASP A 36 1.89 12.06 -1.68
N LEU A 37 0.59 12.33 -1.63
CA LEU A 37 -0.15 13.01 -2.68
C LEU A 37 -0.09 14.54 -2.54
N GLU A 38 0.36 15.05 -1.39
CA GLU A 38 0.52 16.49 -1.18
C GLU A 38 1.63 17.09 -2.05
N ASP A 39 2.57 16.27 -2.57
CA ASP A 39 3.63 16.73 -3.47
C ASP A 39 3.10 17.14 -4.86
N PHE A 40 1.86 16.77 -5.21
CA PHE A 40 1.26 17.11 -6.50
C PHE A 40 0.66 18.52 -6.51
N GLU A 41 0.51 19.10 -7.70
CA GLU A 41 -0.22 20.36 -7.87
C GLU A 41 -1.74 20.14 -7.77
N ALA A 42 -2.45 21.13 -7.24
CA ALA A 42 -3.91 21.06 -7.12
C ALA A 42 -4.57 20.95 -8.51
N GLY A 43 -5.60 20.10 -8.62
CA GLY A 43 -6.31 19.85 -9.87
C GLY A 43 -5.66 18.82 -10.79
N THR A 44 -4.51 18.25 -10.40
CA THR A 44 -3.87 17.19 -11.19
C THR A 44 -4.64 15.88 -11.13
N VAL A 45 -4.59 15.13 -12.24
CA VAL A 45 -5.12 13.77 -12.34
C VAL A 45 -4.00 12.80 -11.97
N VAL A 46 -4.08 12.23 -10.78
CA VAL A 46 -3.12 11.25 -10.27
C VAL A 46 -3.50 9.88 -10.80
N THR A 47 -2.75 9.38 -11.79
CA THR A 47 -2.86 8.02 -12.32
C THR A 47 -1.71 7.14 -11.85
N PRO A 48 -1.81 5.80 -11.96
CA PRO A 48 -0.70 4.90 -11.64
C PRO A 48 0.59 5.23 -12.42
N GLU A 49 0.47 5.73 -13.64
CA GLU A 49 1.60 6.15 -14.48
C GLU A 49 2.33 7.35 -13.88
N VAL A 50 1.58 8.37 -13.45
CA VAL A 50 2.09 9.58 -12.79
C VAL A 50 2.73 9.23 -11.44
N LEU A 51 2.13 8.31 -10.69
CA LEU A 51 2.72 7.81 -9.44
C LEU A 51 4.07 7.10 -9.68
N LYS A 52 4.23 6.45 -10.84
CA LYS A 52 5.49 5.78 -11.19
C LYS A 52 6.55 6.78 -11.63
N THR A 53 6.21 7.79 -12.43
CA THR A 53 7.18 8.81 -12.86
C THR A 53 7.72 9.61 -11.69
N GLN A 54 6.88 9.89 -10.68
CA GLN A 54 7.30 10.51 -9.42
C GLN A 54 7.96 9.53 -8.43
N GLY A 55 8.10 8.25 -8.77
CA GLY A 55 8.76 7.26 -7.92
C GLY A 55 7.97 6.83 -6.67
N LYS A 56 6.69 7.20 -6.56
CA LYS A 56 5.80 6.78 -5.46
C LYS A 56 5.42 5.30 -5.58
N ILE A 57 5.40 4.75 -6.80
CA ILE A 57 5.28 3.30 -7.04
C ILE A 57 6.44 2.77 -7.87
N LYS A 58 6.83 1.51 -7.65
CA LYS A 58 7.98 0.88 -8.32
C LYS A 58 7.61 0.23 -9.65
N SER A 59 6.35 -0.20 -9.81
CA SER A 59 5.91 -0.94 -10.99
C SER A 59 4.45 -0.68 -11.31
N LEU A 60 4.05 -0.80 -12.56
CA LEU A 60 2.63 -0.81 -12.96
C LEU A 60 2.03 -2.23 -12.89
N ARG A 61 2.84 -3.26 -12.62
CA ARG A 61 2.38 -4.66 -12.62
C ARG A 61 1.61 -5.06 -11.35
N ARG A 62 1.59 -4.20 -10.33
CA ARG A 62 0.90 -4.48 -9.07
C ARG A 62 -0.17 -3.42 -8.86
N PRO A 63 -1.36 -3.81 -8.38
CA PRO A 63 -2.43 -2.85 -8.13
C PRO A 63 -2.02 -1.87 -7.04
N VAL A 64 -2.55 -0.65 -7.10
CA VAL A 64 -2.27 0.44 -6.18
C VAL A 64 -3.43 0.58 -5.20
N LYS A 65 -3.09 0.67 -3.92
CA LYS A 65 -4.06 0.94 -2.85
C LYS A 65 -3.71 2.23 -2.13
N ILE A 66 -4.68 3.12 -2.03
CA ILE A 66 -4.51 4.40 -1.34
C ILE A 66 -5.00 4.32 0.10
N LEU A 67 -4.14 4.75 1.03
CA LEU A 67 -4.41 4.74 2.46
C LEU A 67 -4.47 6.17 3.02
N GLY A 68 -5.24 6.34 4.09
CA GLY A 68 -5.56 7.65 4.66
C GLY A 68 -4.56 8.17 5.68
N ASN A 69 -3.28 7.78 5.62
CA ASN A 69 -2.29 8.29 6.56
C ASN A 69 -1.78 9.69 6.14
N GLY A 70 -1.76 10.63 7.09
CA GLY A 70 -1.44 12.05 6.88
C GLY A 70 -2.61 12.91 6.42
N GLU A 71 -2.30 14.13 6.00
CA GLU A 71 -3.26 15.16 5.58
C GLU A 71 -3.15 15.42 4.09
N LEU A 72 -4.27 15.81 3.49
CA LEU A 72 -4.35 16.20 2.08
C LEU A 72 -5.10 17.54 2.04
N SER A 73 -4.43 18.60 1.63
CA SER A 73 -5.01 19.94 1.54
C SER A 73 -5.51 20.26 0.13
N LYS A 74 -4.99 19.53 -0.87
CA LYS A 74 -5.20 19.81 -2.29
C LYS A 74 -6.34 18.97 -2.87
N SER A 75 -7.17 19.61 -3.69
CA SER A 75 -8.19 18.93 -4.49
C SER A 75 -7.51 18.18 -5.65
N LEU A 76 -7.49 16.85 -5.59
CA LEU A 76 -6.89 15.98 -6.61
C LEU A 76 -7.93 15.00 -7.16
N THR A 77 -7.80 14.65 -8.44
CA THR A 77 -8.56 13.54 -9.03
C THR A 77 -7.68 12.32 -9.04
N ILE A 78 -7.98 11.33 -8.22
CA ILE A 78 -7.10 10.19 -7.99
C ILE A 78 -7.72 8.92 -8.57
N ARG A 79 -6.98 8.26 -9.47
CA ARG A 79 -7.35 6.99 -10.11
C ARG A 79 -6.48 5.87 -9.56
N ALA A 80 -7.09 4.91 -8.87
CA ALA A 80 -6.39 3.75 -8.33
C ALA A 80 -7.28 2.51 -8.29
N ASP A 81 -6.69 1.34 -8.08
CA ASP A 81 -7.42 0.06 -8.03
C ASP A 81 -8.28 -0.08 -6.78
N GLN A 82 -7.81 0.46 -5.64
CA GLN A 82 -8.53 0.37 -4.37
C GLN A 82 -8.20 1.55 -3.44
N PHE A 83 -9.19 1.96 -2.64
CA PHE A 83 -9.01 2.99 -1.61
C PHE A 83 -9.46 2.46 -0.25
N SER A 84 -8.82 2.92 0.82
CA SER A 84 -9.37 2.74 2.16
C SER A 84 -10.51 3.74 2.42
N GLN A 85 -11.42 3.38 3.32
CA GLN A 85 -12.56 4.25 3.66
C GLN A 85 -12.10 5.62 4.19
N CYS A 86 -11.09 5.62 5.06
CA CYS A 86 -10.48 6.86 5.58
C CYS A 86 -9.84 7.70 4.47
N ALA A 87 -9.17 7.06 3.49
CA ALA A 87 -8.62 7.79 2.34
C ALA A 87 -9.71 8.47 1.52
N LYS A 88 -10.80 7.75 1.17
CA LYS A 88 -11.92 8.32 0.41
C LYS A 88 -12.50 9.54 1.12
N GLN A 89 -12.72 9.45 2.44
CA GLN A 89 -13.25 10.55 3.24
C GLN A 89 -12.33 11.79 3.20
N LYS A 90 -11.01 11.60 3.36
CA LYS A 90 -10.05 12.71 3.30
C LYS A 90 -9.97 13.34 1.92
N ILE A 91 -10.01 12.53 0.85
CA ILE A 91 -9.98 13.03 -0.54
C ILE A 91 -11.23 13.88 -0.82
N VAL A 92 -12.41 13.41 -0.41
CA VAL A 92 -13.67 14.17 -0.57
C VAL A 92 -13.66 15.43 0.30
N ALA A 93 -13.14 15.36 1.52
CA ALA A 93 -13.01 16.52 2.40
C ALA A 93 -12.09 17.62 1.82
N ALA A 94 -11.05 17.23 1.08
CA ALA A 94 -10.17 18.14 0.33
C ALA A 94 -10.79 18.65 -0.99
N GLY A 95 -12.03 18.28 -1.31
CA GLY A 95 -12.71 18.64 -2.56
C GLY A 95 -12.21 17.88 -3.79
N GLY A 96 -11.53 16.75 -3.60
CA GLY A 96 -11.06 15.87 -4.67
C GLY A 96 -12.05 14.78 -5.07
N SER A 97 -11.68 13.98 -6.07
CA SER A 97 -12.45 12.83 -6.56
C SER A 97 -11.62 11.55 -6.47
N ALA A 98 -12.23 10.46 -6.02
CA ALA A 98 -11.62 9.13 -5.96
C ALA A 98 -12.29 8.21 -6.97
N GLU A 99 -11.61 7.93 -8.07
CA GLU A 99 -12.08 7.05 -9.15
C GLU A 99 -11.44 5.67 -9.01
N GLU A 100 -12.27 4.65 -8.80
CA GLU A 100 -11.85 3.26 -8.76
C GLU A 100 -11.80 2.69 -10.18
N THR A 101 -10.59 2.49 -10.72
CA THR A 101 -10.39 1.78 -11.99
C THR A 101 -10.33 0.29 -11.70
N SER A 102 -11.41 -0.27 -11.14
CA SER A 102 -11.49 -1.70 -10.89
C SER A 102 -11.83 -2.42 -12.20
N ALA A 103 -10.89 -3.22 -12.71
CA ALA A 103 -11.17 -4.33 -13.62
C ALA A 103 -11.15 -5.65 -12.85
#